data_AF-A0A9W9DX78-F1
#
_entry.id   AF-A0A9W9DX78-F1
#
_cell.length_a   1.000
_cell.length_b   1.000
_cell.length_c   1.000
_cell.angle_alpha   90.00
_cell.angle_beta   90.00
_cell.angle_gamma   90.00
#
_symmetry.space_group_name_H-M   'P 1'
#
loop_
_entity.id
_entity.type
_entity.pdbx_description
1 polymer ?
#
loop_
_entity_poly.entity_id
_entity_poly.type
_entity_poly.pdbx_seq_one_letter_code
_entity_poly.pdbx_strand_id
1 'polypeptide(L)'
;MVFSSPDERIPYTIQPLTSFVSNEYILKGWKRLVHPEGACCYVYQFSGRSRDPRFYTDANILDDLIKDRVMVCIREFDDFTGSRDIRLPFRANIVFNLGTDEGNPDDYICEYYIADHASRSIFWLDTVDANIFSVWWEVVGVTPATHIEHAVVSQCWYHCHLFPHSYSLTVEVVDELHDILSHSICDTITSSTSTVPYSVSDLKEMMLLLNNLRKNPSTGGGVSAYSRIMYIFARLRFLHFNGQPGARLDRDQSIHYKADRLQHRRPWWMRSLSPVLFSAPDLYYRNCQLCGWIVWSTKLRGQILLAR
;
A
#
# COMPACT_ATOMS: atom_id res chain seq x y z
N MET A 1 21.09 -27.68 0.01
CA MET A 1 21.91 -27.44 1.22
C MET A 1 20.99 -27.60 2.42
N VAL A 2 21.24 -28.54 3.34
CA VAL A 2 20.38 -28.76 4.51
C VAL A 2 20.59 -27.57 5.46
N PHE A 3 19.56 -26.77 5.69
CA PHE A 3 19.62 -25.73 6.72
C PHE A 3 19.60 -26.44 8.08
N SER A 4 20.68 -26.27 8.82
CA SER A 4 20.73 -26.64 10.23
C SER A 4 19.77 -25.77 11.04
N SER A 5 19.08 -26.38 12.02
CA SER A 5 18.26 -25.64 12.97
C SER A 5 19.09 -24.54 13.64
N PRO A 6 18.53 -23.32 13.91
CA PRO A 6 19.21 -22.28 14.66
C PRO A 6 19.63 -22.70 16.08
N ASP A 7 19.09 -23.81 16.57
CA ASP A 7 19.23 -24.24 17.96
C ASP A 7 20.56 -24.92 18.27
N GLU A 8 21.35 -25.32 17.27
CA GLU A 8 22.61 -26.04 17.47
C GLU A 8 23.83 -25.21 17.05
N ARG A 9 24.83 -25.10 17.94
CA ARG A 9 26.10 -24.43 17.62
C ARG A 9 26.95 -25.34 16.74
N ILE A 10 27.03 -25.02 15.46
CA ILE A 10 27.91 -25.72 14.52
C ILE A 10 29.29 -25.05 14.54
N PRO A 11 30.37 -25.77 14.93
CA PRO A 11 31.71 -25.22 14.88
C PRO A 11 32.12 -24.98 13.40
N TYR A 12 32.54 -23.76 13.09
CA TYR A 12 33.04 -23.37 11.77
C TYR A 12 34.44 -22.77 11.89
N THR A 13 35.42 -23.30 11.14
CA THR A 13 36.80 -22.80 11.14
C THR A 13 37.08 -22.02 9.86
N ILE A 14 37.34 -20.72 10.00
CA ILE A 14 37.74 -19.85 8.89
C ILE A 14 39.22 -20.13 8.56
N GLN A 15 39.50 -20.58 7.34
CA GLN A 15 40.88 -20.84 6.91
C GLN A 15 41.63 -19.52 6.64
N PRO A 16 42.96 -19.45 6.88
CA PRO A 16 43.76 -18.29 6.51
C PRO A 16 43.56 -17.92 5.04
N LEU A 17 43.55 -16.62 4.73
CA LEU A 17 43.34 -16.07 3.38
C LEU A 17 41.95 -16.37 2.76
N THR A 18 40.96 -16.78 3.56
CA THR A 18 39.56 -16.88 3.09
C THR A 18 38.96 -15.48 2.93
N SER A 19 38.53 -15.15 1.71
CA SER A 19 37.70 -13.97 1.45
C SER A 19 36.26 -14.40 1.19
N PHE A 20 35.32 -13.84 1.94
CA PHE A 20 33.89 -14.07 1.77
C PHE A 20 33.35 -13.14 0.68
N VAL A 21 33.76 -13.38 -0.57
CA VAL A 21 33.09 -12.77 -1.71
C VAL A 21 31.80 -13.56 -1.91
N SER A 22 30.66 -12.88 -1.95
CA SER A 22 29.39 -13.53 -2.29
C SER A 22 29.59 -14.22 -3.63
N ASN A 23 29.35 -15.53 -3.70
CA ASN A 23 29.51 -16.32 -4.92
C ASN A 23 28.43 -15.93 -5.95
N GLU A 24 28.55 -14.74 -6.55
CA GLU A 24 27.70 -14.27 -7.64
C GLU A 24 27.82 -15.18 -8.88
N TYR A 25 28.93 -15.92 -9.00
CA TYR A 25 29.18 -16.87 -10.09
C TYR A 25 28.21 -18.07 -10.15
N ILE A 26 27.48 -18.38 -9.07
CA ILE A 26 26.59 -19.56 -9.00
C ILE A 26 25.23 -19.29 -9.67
N LEU A 27 24.89 -18.01 -9.88
CA LEU A 27 23.54 -17.56 -10.23
C LEU A 27 23.52 -16.97 -11.65
N LYS A 28 23.78 -17.78 -12.69
CA LYS A 28 23.68 -17.31 -14.09
C LYS A 28 22.30 -16.68 -14.36
N GLY A 29 22.27 -15.36 -14.60
CA GLY A 29 21.05 -14.57 -14.85
C GLY A 29 20.27 -14.16 -13.60
N TRP A 30 20.67 -14.64 -12.43
CA TRP A 30 20.04 -14.37 -11.13
C TRP A 30 20.92 -13.43 -10.32
N LYS A 31 20.30 -12.47 -9.62
CA LYS A 31 20.96 -11.61 -8.64
C LYS A 31 20.31 -11.78 -7.28
N ARG A 32 21.13 -12.08 -6.27
CA ARG A 32 20.71 -12.13 -4.88
C ARG A 32 20.60 -10.71 -4.32
N LEU A 33 19.52 -10.44 -3.62
CA LEU A 33 19.24 -9.17 -2.94
C LEU A 33 18.89 -9.45 -1.48
N VAL A 34 19.31 -8.57 -0.59
CA VAL A 34 19.02 -8.68 0.85
C VAL A 34 18.24 -7.45 1.27
N HIS A 35 17.03 -7.67 1.78
CA HIS A 35 16.20 -6.63 2.38
C HIS A 35 16.93 -6.04 3.60
N PRO A 36 16.77 -4.73 3.91
CA PRO A 36 17.34 -4.13 5.12
C PRO A 36 17.03 -4.86 6.43
N GLU A 37 15.89 -5.57 6.50
CA GLU A 37 15.50 -6.40 7.67
C GLU A 37 16.11 -7.82 7.64
N GLY A 38 16.92 -8.15 6.64
CA GLY A 38 17.65 -9.42 6.54
C GLY A 38 17.01 -10.48 5.64
N ALA A 39 15.75 -10.31 5.23
CA ALA A 39 15.09 -11.22 4.29
C ALA A 39 15.84 -11.28 2.95
N CYS A 40 15.93 -12.47 2.36
CA CYS A 40 16.60 -12.68 1.08
C CYS A 40 15.59 -12.77 -0.05
N CYS A 41 15.86 -12.11 -1.17
CA CYS A 41 15.12 -12.31 -2.40
C CYS A 41 16.07 -12.40 -3.59
N TYR A 42 15.54 -12.90 -4.70
CA TYR A 42 16.28 -13.13 -5.92
C TYR A 42 15.57 -12.47 -7.07
N VAL A 43 16.35 -11.83 -7.95
CA VAL A 43 15.84 -11.22 -9.17
C VAL A 43 16.47 -11.89 -10.38
N TYR A 44 15.64 -12.32 -11.32
CA TYR A 44 16.03 -12.86 -12.61
C TYR A 44 15.73 -11.86 -13.72
N GLN A 45 16.63 -11.77 -14.68
CA GLN A 45 16.42 -10.98 -15.88
C GLN A 45 17.03 -11.71 -17.08
N PHE A 46 16.28 -11.81 -18.18
CA PHE A 46 16.79 -12.43 -19.40
C PHE A 46 18.00 -11.66 -19.93
N SER A 47 19.08 -12.38 -20.25
CA SER A 47 20.29 -11.78 -20.79
C SER A 47 20.06 -11.30 -22.23
N GLY A 48 20.33 -10.02 -22.50
CA GLY A 48 20.37 -9.47 -23.87
C GLY A 48 19.38 -8.36 -24.18
N ARG A 49 18.51 -7.96 -23.25
CA ARG A 49 17.54 -6.87 -23.46
C ARG A 49 17.36 -6.04 -22.19
N SER A 50 17.86 -4.80 -22.20
CA SER A 50 17.78 -3.88 -21.05
C SER A 50 16.36 -3.38 -20.73
N ARG A 51 15.34 -3.76 -21.51
CA ARG A 51 13.94 -3.31 -21.37
C ARG A 51 12.98 -4.41 -20.91
N ASP A 52 13.49 -5.63 -20.67
CA ASP A 52 12.67 -6.76 -20.29
C ASP A 52 12.16 -6.63 -18.84
N PRO A 53 11.01 -7.25 -18.53
CA PRO A 53 10.53 -7.37 -17.16
C PRO A 53 11.57 -7.97 -16.22
N ARG A 54 11.43 -7.66 -14.93
CA ARG A 54 12.24 -8.24 -13.86
C ARG A 54 11.40 -9.21 -13.07
N PHE A 55 11.90 -10.43 -12.89
CA PHE A 55 11.22 -11.49 -12.17
C PHE A 55 11.80 -11.60 -10.77
N TYR A 56 10.97 -11.48 -9.75
CA TYR A 56 11.36 -11.55 -8.34
C TYR A 56 10.78 -12.81 -7.69
N THR A 57 11.51 -13.36 -6.73
CA THR A 57 11.04 -14.43 -5.85
C THR A 57 11.76 -14.32 -4.51
N ASP A 58 11.08 -14.63 -3.42
CA ASP A 58 11.68 -14.86 -2.10
C ASP A 58 11.96 -16.36 -1.85
N ALA A 59 11.39 -17.24 -2.68
CA ALA A 59 11.71 -18.66 -2.67
C ALA A 59 13.22 -18.92 -2.77
N ASN A 60 13.70 -19.89 -2.00
CA ASN A 60 15.12 -20.17 -1.90
C ASN A 60 15.66 -20.91 -3.15
N ILE A 61 16.08 -20.14 -4.17
CA ILE A 61 16.64 -20.69 -5.41
C ILE A 61 18.04 -21.34 -5.25
N LEU A 62 18.59 -21.38 -4.04
CA LEU A 62 19.80 -22.17 -3.75
C LEU A 62 19.47 -23.67 -3.61
N ASP A 63 18.19 -24.00 -3.50
CA ASP A 63 17.68 -25.35 -3.72
C ASP A 63 17.36 -25.50 -5.21
N ASP A 64 17.98 -26.49 -5.85
CA ASP A 64 17.86 -26.71 -7.29
C ASP A 64 16.42 -27.06 -7.71
N LEU A 65 15.67 -27.80 -6.88
CA LEU A 65 14.26 -28.12 -7.17
C LEU A 65 13.40 -26.86 -7.13
N ILE A 66 13.58 -26.02 -6.12
CA ILE A 66 12.85 -24.75 -5.99
C ILE A 66 13.20 -23.84 -7.17
N LYS A 67 14.48 -23.73 -7.50
CA LYS A 67 14.95 -22.94 -8.64
C LYS A 67 14.34 -23.41 -9.96
N ASP A 68 14.31 -24.71 -10.20
CA ASP A 68 13.72 -25.27 -11.42
C ASP A 68 12.21 -24.97 -11.51
N ARG A 69 11.47 -25.11 -10.40
CA ARG A 69 10.05 -24.74 -10.31
C ARG A 69 9.82 -23.26 -10.62
N VAL A 70 10.59 -22.34 -10.01
CA VAL A 70 10.49 -20.90 -10.32
C VAL A 70 10.79 -20.62 -11.81
N MET A 71 11.81 -21.28 -12.38
CA MET A 71 12.17 -21.12 -13.78
C MET A 71 11.10 -21.67 -14.74
N VAL A 72 10.32 -22.67 -14.34
CA VAL A 72 9.13 -23.11 -15.09
C VAL A 72 8.09 -22.00 -15.09
N CYS A 73 7.73 -21.44 -13.93
CA CYS A 73 6.76 -20.35 -13.85
C CYS A 73 7.15 -19.14 -14.70
N ILE A 74 8.42 -18.72 -14.63
CA ILE A 74 8.93 -17.58 -15.41
C ILE A 74 8.75 -17.84 -16.92
N ARG A 75 9.09 -19.05 -17.39
CA ARG A 75 8.97 -19.41 -18.80
C ARG A 75 7.52 -19.50 -19.25
N GLU A 76 6.66 -20.15 -18.46
CA GLU A 76 5.23 -20.26 -18.79
C GLU A 76 4.56 -18.88 -18.85
N PHE A 77 4.92 -17.97 -17.94
CA PHE A 77 4.42 -16.60 -17.95
C PHE A 77 4.93 -15.81 -19.17
N ASP A 78 6.22 -15.92 -19.50
CA ASP A 78 6.82 -15.26 -20.67
C ASP A 78 6.20 -15.81 -21.98
N ASP A 79 6.03 -17.12 -22.10
CA ASP A 79 5.38 -17.77 -23.24
C ASP A 79 3.90 -17.37 -23.35
N PHE A 80 3.18 -17.29 -22.21
CA PHE A 80 1.78 -16.86 -22.19
C PHE A 80 1.63 -15.41 -22.66
N THR A 81 2.46 -14.51 -22.14
CA THR A 81 2.41 -13.09 -22.54
C THR A 81 2.86 -12.89 -23.99
N GLY A 82 3.90 -13.60 -24.44
CA GLY A 82 4.39 -13.56 -25.81
C GLY A 82 3.41 -14.14 -26.82
N SER A 83 2.81 -15.30 -26.54
CA SER A 83 1.85 -15.96 -27.44
C SER A 83 0.55 -15.17 -27.62
N ARG A 84 0.20 -14.31 -26.66
CA ARG A 84 -1.01 -13.48 -26.68
C ARG A 84 -0.75 -12.00 -27.00
N ASP A 85 0.50 -11.63 -27.34
CA ASP A 85 0.95 -10.24 -27.56
C ASP A 85 0.54 -9.29 -26.41
N ILE A 86 0.60 -9.78 -25.17
CA ILE A 86 0.31 -8.99 -23.97
C ILE A 86 1.52 -8.09 -23.69
N ARG A 87 1.31 -6.78 -23.80
CA ARG A 87 2.37 -5.78 -23.56
C ARG A 87 2.38 -5.37 -22.10
N LEU A 88 3.39 -5.85 -21.37
CA LEU A 88 3.61 -5.44 -19.99
C LEU A 88 4.15 -4.01 -19.90
N PRO A 89 3.87 -3.30 -18.79
CA PRO A 89 4.43 -1.98 -18.54
C PRO A 89 5.96 -1.99 -18.55
N PHE A 90 6.55 -0.86 -18.93
CA PHE A 90 8.00 -0.70 -18.99
C PHE A 90 8.64 -0.92 -17.62
N ARG A 91 9.55 -1.90 -17.52
CA ARG A 91 10.24 -2.29 -16.27
C ARG A 91 9.29 -2.76 -15.16
N ALA A 92 8.15 -3.36 -15.54
CA ALA A 92 7.29 -4.06 -14.60
C ALA A 92 8.08 -5.10 -13.80
N ASN A 93 7.73 -5.23 -12.53
CA ASN A 93 8.24 -6.29 -11.68
C ASN A 93 7.20 -7.38 -11.59
N ILE A 94 7.53 -8.59 -12.02
CA ILE A 94 6.70 -9.77 -11.80
C ILE A 94 7.26 -10.49 -10.59
N VAL A 95 6.42 -10.74 -9.60
CA VAL A 95 6.83 -11.46 -8.40
C VAL A 95 6.16 -12.81 -8.42
N PHE A 96 6.93 -13.88 -8.23
CA PHE A 96 6.44 -15.23 -8.06
C PHE A 96 6.61 -15.68 -6.61
N ASN A 97 5.61 -16.36 -6.10
CA ASN A 97 5.63 -17.06 -4.81
C ASN A 97 5.26 -18.52 -5.05
N LEU A 98 6.07 -19.43 -4.51
CA LEU A 98 5.81 -20.87 -4.61
C LEU A 98 5.09 -21.34 -3.35
N GLY A 99 3.84 -21.76 -3.52
CA GLY A 99 3.07 -22.48 -2.53
C GLY A 99 3.17 -23.99 -2.73
N THR A 100 2.95 -24.76 -1.66
CA THR A 100 2.71 -26.19 -1.74
C THR A 100 1.21 -26.45 -1.91
N ASP A 101 0.83 -27.33 -2.82
CA ASP A 101 -0.55 -27.78 -2.91
C ASP A 101 -0.88 -28.68 -1.71
N GLU A 102 -1.99 -28.40 -1.01
CA GLU A 102 -2.41 -29.14 0.18
C GLU A 102 -2.75 -30.61 -0.13
N GLY A 103 -2.98 -30.96 -1.41
CA GLY A 103 -3.32 -32.31 -1.85
C GLY A 103 -2.14 -33.23 -2.16
N ASN A 104 -0.97 -32.68 -2.55
CA ASN A 104 0.18 -33.45 -2.99
C ASN A 104 1.48 -32.65 -2.81
N PRO A 105 2.46 -33.13 -2.01
CA PRO A 105 3.74 -32.45 -1.81
C PRO A 105 4.58 -32.27 -3.09
N ASP A 106 4.33 -33.10 -4.11
CA ASP A 106 5.00 -32.99 -5.40
C ASP A 106 4.38 -31.90 -6.29
N ASP A 107 3.14 -31.51 -6.02
CA ASP A 107 2.44 -30.42 -6.70
C ASP A 107 2.73 -29.09 -6.00
N TYR A 108 2.90 -28.05 -6.81
CA TYR A 108 3.19 -26.71 -6.34
C TYR A 108 2.31 -25.71 -7.07
N ILE A 109 1.95 -24.65 -6.36
CA ILE A 109 1.17 -23.54 -6.90
C ILE A 109 2.14 -22.38 -7.10
N CYS A 110 2.07 -21.76 -8.28
CA CYS A 110 2.85 -20.58 -8.60
C CYS A 110 1.95 -19.35 -8.58
N GLU A 111 1.91 -18.69 -7.45
CA GLU A 111 1.21 -17.41 -7.32
C GLU A 111 2.08 -16.32 -7.92
N TYR A 112 1.44 -15.31 -8.53
CA TYR A 112 2.17 -14.17 -9.06
C TYR A 112 1.40 -12.88 -8.90
N TYR A 113 2.10 -11.76 -9.03
CA TYR A 113 1.51 -10.46 -9.30
C TYR A 113 2.46 -9.59 -10.12
N ILE A 114 1.92 -8.55 -10.77
CA ILE A 114 2.68 -7.59 -11.56
C ILE A 114 2.62 -6.23 -10.87
N ALA A 115 3.77 -5.64 -10.57
CA ALA A 115 3.88 -4.29 -10.04
C ALA A 115 4.39 -3.32 -11.12
N ASP A 116 3.62 -2.27 -11.36
CA ASP A 116 3.97 -1.15 -12.21
C ASP A 116 4.10 0.14 -11.41
N HIS A 117 5.34 0.60 -11.27
CA HIS A 117 5.67 1.81 -10.53
C HIS A 117 5.21 3.08 -11.22
N ALA A 118 5.08 3.08 -12.55
CA ALA A 118 4.68 4.26 -13.31
C ALA A 118 3.22 4.62 -13.05
N SER A 119 2.34 3.61 -13.05
CA SER A 119 0.92 3.77 -12.68
C SER A 119 0.64 3.62 -11.18
N ARG A 120 1.65 3.27 -10.37
CA ARG A 120 1.53 2.97 -8.93
C ARG A 120 0.51 1.87 -8.65
N SER A 121 0.56 0.82 -9.46
CA SER A 121 -0.45 -0.24 -9.46
C SER A 121 0.16 -1.61 -9.28
N ILE A 122 -0.60 -2.50 -8.64
CA ILE A 122 -0.40 -3.95 -8.68
C ILE A 122 -1.60 -4.58 -9.37
N PHE A 123 -1.35 -5.53 -10.27
CA PHE A 123 -2.39 -6.20 -11.04
C PHE A 123 -1.98 -7.63 -11.43
N TRP A 124 -2.94 -8.36 -12.00
CA TRP A 124 -2.82 -9.74 -12.44
C TRP A 124 -3.32 -9.87 -13.88
N LEU A 125 -2.91 -10.94 -14.58
CA LEU A 125 -3.51 -11.28 -15.88
C LEU A 125 -4.79 -12.11 -15.69
N ASP A 126 -4.93 -12.75 -14.53
CA ASP A 126 -6.10 -13.54 -14.15
C ASP A 126 -7.09 -12.72 -13.32
N THR A 127 -8.33 -13.21 -13.28
CA THR A 127 -9.35 -12.69 -12.35
C THR A 127 -8.96 -13.10 -10.94
N VAL A 128 -8.77 -12.11 -10.06
CA VAL A 128 -8.48 -12.34 -8.64
C VAL A 128 -9.60 -11.80 -7.75
N ASP A 129 -9.81 -12.49 -6.64
CA ASP A 129 -10.68 -11.99 -5.58
C ASP A 129 -9.93 -10.91 -4.79
N ALA A 130 -10.59 -9.76 -4.58
CA ALA A 130 -10.04 -8.66 -3.80
C ALA A 130 -9.77 -9.01 -2.33
N ASN A 131 -10.31 -10.13 -1.84
CA ASN A 131 -9.96 -10.76 -0.56
C ASN A 131 -8.46 -11.08 -0.42
N ILE A 132 -7.69 -11.09 -1.52
CA ILE A 132 -6.23 -11.19 -1.51
C ILE A 132 -5.56 -10.00 -0.80
N PHE A 133 -6.21 -8.84 -0.76
CA PHE A 133 -5.72 -7.69 -0.03
C PHE A 133 -6.07 -7.82 1.44
N SER A 134 -5.05 -7.84 2.32
CA SER A 134 -5.28 -7.92 3.77
C SER A 134 -6.18 -6.81 4.32
N VAL A 135 -6.11 -5.61 3.73
CA VAL A 135 -6.95 -4.47 4.11
C VAL A 135 -8.42 -4.62 3.70
N TRP A 136 -8.74 -5.55 2.80
CA TRP A 136 -10.09 -5.69 2.24
C TRP A 136 -11.13 -5.94 3.34
N TRP A 137 -10.79 -6.76 4.32
CA TRP A 137 -11.66 -7.12 5.44
C TRP A 137 -11.88 -6.00 6.46
N GLU A 138 -11.09 -4.93 6.40
CA GLU A 138 -11.20 -3.81 7.34
C GLU A 138 -12.32 -2.84 6.95
N VAL A 139 -12.86 -2.96 5.74
CA VAL A 139 -13.85 -2.03 5.20
C VAL A 139 -15.00 -2.79 4.55
N VAL A 140 -16.23 -2.47 4.95
CA VAL A 140 -17.45 -3.03 4.36
C VAL A 140 -18.07 -2.05 3.36
N GLY A 141 -18.59 -2.55 2.24
CA GLY A 141 -19.34 -1.75 1.26
C GLY A 141 -18.49 -1.09 0.19
N VAL A 142 -17.25 -1.56 -0.01
CA VAL A 142 -16.37 -1.11 -1.10
C VAL A 142 -16.97 -1.56 -2.42
N THR A 143 -17.35 -0.61 -3.26
CA THR A 143 -17.92 -0.86 -4.59
C THR A 143 -17.32 0.01 -5.69
N PRO A 144 -16.94 1.29 -5.46
CA PRO A 144 -16.39 2.12 -6.53
C PRO A 144 -14.94 1.76 -6.84
N ALA A 145 -14.59 1.65 -8.12
CA ALA A 145 -13.22 1.36 -8.56
C ALA A 145 -12.21 2.40 -8.05
N THR A 146 -12.60 3.67 -7.99
CA THR A 146 -11.79 4.78 -7.44
C THR A 146 -11.45 4.59 -5.96
N HIS A 147 -12.26 3.83 -5.22
CA HIS A 147 -11.96 3.50 -3.83
C HIS A 147 -10.99 2.33 -3.75
N ILE A 148 -11.24 1.29 -4.55
CA ILE A 148 -10.37 0.09 -4.67
C ILE A 148 -8.95 0.49 -5.10
N GLU A 149 -8.82 1.51 -5.96
CA GLU A 149 -7.54 2.08 -6.37
C GLU A 149 -6.65 2.42 -5.17
N HIS A 150 -7.20 2.95 -4.07
CA HIS A 150 -6.40 3.22 -2.87
C HIS A 150 -5.81 1.96 -2.23
N ALA A 151 -6.54 0.84 -2.24
CA ALA A 151 -6.00 -0.45 -1.79
C ALA A 151 -4.87 -0.90 -2.72
N VAL A 152 -5.07 -0.82 -4.04
CA VAL A 152 -4.05 -1.21 -5.03
C VAL A 152 -2.78 -0.37 -4.91
N VAL A 153 -2.91 0.96 -4.80
CA VAL A 153 -1.78 1.87 -4.58
C VAL A 153 -1.04 1.54 -3.29
N SER A 154 -1.77 1.21 -2.21
CA SER A 154 -1.12 0.81 -0.96
C SER A 154 -0.27 -0.45 -1.17
N GLN A 155 -0.77 -1.45 -1.89
CA GLN A 155 0.00 -2.67 -2.16
C GLN A 155 1.20 -2.40 -3.05
N CYS A 156 1.11 -1.47 -4.00
CA CYS A 156 2.28 -1.03 -4.79
C CYS A 156 3.41 -0.51 -3.89
N TRP A 157 3.09 0.32 -2.89
CA TRP A 157 4.07 0.78 -1.92
C TRP A 157 4.56 -0.33 -1.00
N TYR A 158 3.70 -1.29 -0.65
CA TYR A 158 4.11 -2.46 0.11
C TYR A 158 5.11 -3.33 -0.67
N HIS A 159 4.91 -3.51 -1.98
CA HIS A 159 5.89 -4.14 -2.87
C HIS A 159 7.23 -3.38 -2.87
N CYS A 160 7.22 -2.05 -2.96
CA CYS A 160 8.46 -1.26 -2.86
C CYS A 160 9.14 -1.41 -1.50
N HIS A 161 8.38 -1.57 -0.42
CA HIS A 161 8.92 -1.87 0.90
C HIS A 161 9.61 -3.24 0.92
N LEU A 162 8.95 -4.29 0.43
CA LEU A 162 9.49 -5.66 0.38
C LEU A 162 10.69 -5.80 -0.57
N PHE A 163 10.65 -5.11 -1.71
CA PHE A 163 11.66 -5.15 -2.77
C PHE A 163 12.24 -3.75 -3.01
N PRO A 164 13.00 -3.18 -2.07
CA PRO A 164 13.44 -1.79 -2.13
C PRO A 164 14.50 -1.50 -3.21
N HIS A 165 15.08 -2.55 -3.79
CA HIS A 165 15.97 -2.45 -4.95
C HIS A 165 15.21 -2.28 -6.27
N SER A 166 13.89 -2.48 -6.24
CA SER A 166 13.04 -2.50 -7.42
C SER A 166 12.57 -1.09 -7.83
N TYR A 167 12.68 -0.14 -6.90
CA TYR A 167 12.28 1.25 -7.03
C TYR A 167 13.46 2.20 -6.78
N SER A 168 13.40 3.40 -7.33
CA SER A 168 14.40 4.45 -7.13
C SER A 168 13.70 5.74 -6.74
N LEU A 169 14.11 6.34 -5.61
CA LEU A 169 13.54 7.59 -5.16
C LEU A 169 14.00 8.74 -6.06
N THR A 170 13.06 9.58 -6.45
CA THR A 170 13.31 10.90 -7.05
C THR A 170 12.96 11.99 -6.04
N VAL A 171 13.39 13.23 -6.30
CA VAL A 171 13.08 14.36 -5.42
C VAL A 171 11.57 14.59 -5.38
N GLU A 172 10.89 14.46 -6.52
CA GLU A 172 9.46 14.71 -6.68
C GLU A 172 8.61 13.75 -5.82
N VAL A 173 8.99 12.47 -5.77
CA VAL A 173 8.25 11.49 -4.96
C VAL A 173 8.53 11.64 -3.47
N VAL A 174 9.73 12.11 -3.10
CA VAL A 174 10.02 12.47 -1.70
C VAL A 174 9.22 13.71 -1.29
N ASP A 175 9.11 14.70 -2.18
CA ASP A 175 8.31 15.91 -1.95
C ASP A 175 6.81 15.59 -1.81
N GLU A 176 6.28 14.61 -2.56
CA GLU A 176 4.90 14.15 -2.36
C GLU A 176 4.64 13.64 -0.94
N LEU A 177 5.53 12.79 -0.40
CA LEU A 177 5.35 12.30 0.97
C LEU A 177 5.57 13.43 1.99
N HIS A 178 6.46 14.38 1.70
CA HIS A 178 6.63 15.58 2.52
C HIS A 178 5.31 16.36 2.60
N ASP A 179 4.61 16.59 1.49
CA ASP A 179 3.31 17.28 1.47
C ASP A 179 2.24 16.54 2.28
N ILE A 180 2.20 15.21 2.18
CA ILE A 180 1.30 14.36 2.98
C ILE A 180 1.56 14.53 4.47
N LEU A 181 2.84 14.51 4.89
CA LEU A 181 3.20 14.69 6.29
C LEU A 181 2.92 16.13 6.76
N SER A 182 3.13 17.14 5.92
CA SER A 182 2.84 18.55 6.26
C SER A 182 1.35 18.75 6.50
N HIS A 183 0.51 18.20 5.61
CA HIS A 183 -0.94 18.18 5.82
C HIS A 183 -1.31 17.45 7.12
N SER A 184 -0.73 16.27 7.34
CA SER A 184 -1.00 15.45 8.53
C SER A 184 -0.66 16.18 9.83
N ILE A 185 0.47 16.89 9.88
CA ILE A 185 0.87 17.71 11.03
C ILE A 185 -0.16 18.81 11.29
N CYS A 186 -0.58 19.52 10.24
CA CYS A 186 -1.59 20.56 10.35
C CYS A 186 -2.92 20.01 10.87
N ASP A 187 -3.37 18.89 10.29
CA ASP A 187 -4.62 18.23 10.69
C ASP A 187 -4.58 17.80 12.16
N THR A 188 -3.52 17.13 12.61
CA THR A 188 -3.38 16.71 14.01
C THR A 188 -3.27 17.88 15.00
N ILE A 189 -2.68 19.02 14.60
CA ILE A 189 -2.61 20.21 15.46
C ILE A 189 -3.96 20.93 15.55
N THR A 190 -4.71 20.95 14.45
CA THR A 190 -5.92 21.78 14.33
C THR A 190 -7.23 21.01 14.57
N SER A 191 -7.19 19.69 14.52
CA SER A 191 -8.35 18.81 14.75
C SER A 191 -8.09 17.82 15.89
N SER A 192 -8.88 17.92 16.96
CA SER A 192 -8.88 16.94 18.05
C SER A 192 -9.39 15.55 17.63
N THR A 193 -10.07 15.46 16.50
CA THR A 193 -10.67 14.26 15.93
C THR A 193 -9.94 13.78 14.67
N SER A 194 -8.71 14.24 14.45
CA SER A 194 -7.87 13.83 13.31
C SER A 194 -7.85 12.32 13.08
N THR A 195 -7.92 11.94 11.81
CA THR A 195 -7.82 10.54 11.36
C THR A 195 -6.37 10.05 11.22
N VAL A 196 -5.39 10.95 11.36
CA VAL A 196 -3.97 10.62 11.34
C VAL A 196 -3.62 9.74 12.55
N PRO A 197 -2.91 8.61 12.36
CA PRO A 197 -2.65 7.65 13.45
C PRO A 197 -1.39 7.97 14.28
N TYR A 198 -0.69 9.06 13.97
CA TYR A 198 0.59 9.43 14.56
C TYR A 198 0.51 10.71 15.38
N SER A 199 1.41 10.84 16.35
CA SER A 199 1.56 12.11 17.07
C SER A 199 2.28 13.15 16.22
N VAL A 200 2.12 14.43 16.56
CA VAL A 200 2.86 15.53 15.91
C VAL A 200 4.38 15.33 16.02
N SER A 201 4.87 14.69 17.10
CA SER A 201 6.29 14.38 17.27
C SER A 201 6.75 13.37 16.23
N ASP A 202 6.04 12.24 16.11
CA ASP A 202 6.38 11.17 15.17
C ASP A 202 6.35 11.70 13.72
N LEU A 203 5.35 12.50 13.37
CA LEU A 203 5.24 13.09 12.04
C LEU A 203 6.43 14.03 11.72
N LYS A 204 6.90 14.80 12.70
CA LYS A 204 8.09 15.66 12.54
C LYS A 204 9.36 14.83 12.39
N GLU A 205 9.50 13.73 13.11
CA GLU A 205 10.63 12.80 12.95
C GLU A 205 10.63 12.13 11.57
N MET A 206 9.46 11.68 11.09
CA MET A 206 9.30 11.19 9.73
C MET A 206 9.72 12.26 8.70
N MET A 207 9.33 13.52 8.91
CA MET A 207 9.73 14.63 8.02
C MET A 207 11.24 14.84 7.98
N LEU A 208 11.91 14.74 9.14
CA LEU A 208 13.37 14.84 9.23
C LEU A 208 14.07 13.70 8.46
N LEU A 209 13.52 12.49 8.50
CA LEU A 209 14.01 11.37 7.70
C LEU A 209 13.93 11.68 6.19
N LEU A 210 12.81 12.25 5.72
CA LEU A 210 12.64 12.61 4.30
C LEU A 210 13.62 13.69 3.85
N ASN A 211 13.94 14.67 4.69
CA ASN A 211 14.92 15.70 4.36
C ASN A 211 16.31 15.11 4.05
N ASN A 212 16.67 13.99 4.68
CA ASN A 212 17.91 13.28 4.39
C ASN A 212 17.81 12.49 3.07
N LEU A 213 16.68 11.81 2.84
CA LEU A 213 16.42 11.08 1.59
C LEU A 213 16.36 11.99 0.37
N ARG A 214 15.86 13.21 0.53
CA ARG A 214 15.79 14.22 -0.53
C ARG A 214 17.19 14.69 -0.97
N LYS A 215 18.11 14.87 -0.02
CA LYS A 215 19.49 15.29 -0.30
C LYS A 215 20.32 14.18 -0.92
N ASN A 216 20.08 12.95 -0.50
CA ASN A 216 20.79 11.76 -0.97
C ASN A 216 19.77 10.69 -1.35
N PRO A 217 19.27 10.70 -2.61
CA PRO A 217 18.39 9.65 -3.11
C PRO A 217 19.04 8.29 -2.85
N SER A 218 18.42 7.51 -1.97
CA SER A 218 18.98 6.24 -1.51
C SER A 218 18.40 5.08 -2.28
N THR A 219 19.16 3.99 -2.35
CA THR A 219 18.68 2.67 -2.78
C THR A 219 18.62 1.75 -1.56
N GLY A 220 17.71 0.76 -1.56
CA GLY A 220 17.63 -0.20 -0.45
C GLY A 220 16.99 0.40 0.80
N GLY A 221 17.76 0.59 1.88
CA GLY A 221 17.27 1.02 3.20
C GLY A 221 16.27 2.17 3.17
N GLY A 222 16.62 3.29 2.54
CA GLY A 222 15.74 4.46 2.51
C GLY A 222 14.55 4.31 1.58
N VAL A 223 14.63 3.51 0.50
CA VAL A 223 13.45 3.12 -0.30
C VAL A 223 12.48 2.32 0.56
N SER A 224 12.99 1.36 1.34
CA SER A 224 12.15 0.54 2.23
C SER A 224 11.43 1.39 3.28
N ALA A 225 12.16 2.30 3.93
CA ALA A 225 11.59 3.23 4.92
C ALA A 225 10.55 4.18 4.30
N TYR A 226 10.88 4.82 3.18
CA TYR A 226 9.95 5.69 2.44
C TYR A 226 8.68 4.95 2.05
N SER A 227 8.84 3.77 1.45
CA SER A 227 7.74 2.98 0.92
C SER A 227 6.82 2.47 2.03
N ARG A 228 7.39 2.15 3.21
CA ARG A 228 6.60 1.79 4.39
C ARG A 228 5.72 2.94 4.87
N ILE A 229 6.25 4.17 4.92
CA ILE A 229 5.45 5.35 5.29
C ILE A 229 4.38 5.64 4.23
N MET A 230 4.73 5.61 2.94
CA MET A 230 3.74 5.77 1.86
C MET A 230 2.64 4.71 1.89
N TYR A 231 2.99 3.44 2.14
CA TYR A 231 2.03 2.35 2.33
C TYR A 231 1.00 2.68 3.41
N ILE A 232 1.45 3.16 4.58
CA ILE A 232 0.57 3.50 5.69
C ILE A 232 -0.44 4.58 5.26
N PHE A 233 0.03 5.69 4.67
CA PHE A 233 -0.87 6.77 4.24
C PHE A 233 -1.78 6.37 3.08
N ALA A 234 -1.29 5.59 2.11
CA ALA A 234 -2.13 5.04 1.05
C ALA A 234 -3.22 4.11 1.59
N ARG A 235 -2.89 3.27 2.57
CA ARG A 235 -3.84 2.39 3.26
C ARG A 235 -4.88 3.20 4.04
N LEU A 236 -4.50 4.29 4.71
CA LEU A 236 -5.47 5.18 5.39
C LEU A 236 -6.50 5.77 4.42
N ARG A 237 -6.08 6.16 3.20
CA ARG A 237 -7.01 6.65 2.18
C ARG A 237 -8.08 5.62 1.83
N PHE A 238 -7.71 4.34 1.77
CA PHE A 238 -8.67 3.25 1.61
C PHE A 238 -9.59 3.12 2.83
N LEU A 239 -9.03 3.06 4.04
CA LEU A 239 -9.81 2.90 5.28
C LEU A 239 -10.79 4.06 5.54
N HIS A 240 -10.51 5.24 5.03
CA HIS A 240 -11.29 6.46 5.29
C HIS A 240 -12.14 6.88 4.09
N PHE A 241 -12.30 6.01 3.08
CA PHE A 241 -13.14 6.27 1.92
C PHE A 241 -12.76 7.59 1.22
N ASN A 242 -11.45 7.89 1.14
CA ASN A 242 -11.00 9.12 0.50
C ASN A 242 -11.49 9.19 -0.95
N GLY A 243 -11.88 10.39 -1.38
CA GLY A 243 -12.46 10.62 -2.70
C GLY A 243 -13.87 10.07 -2.90
N GLN A 244 -14.47 9.40 -1.91
CA GLN A 244 -15.84 8.88 -2.01
C GLN A 244 -16.87 9.79 -1.30
N PRO A 245 -18.14 9.77 -1.75
CA PRO A 245 -19.23 10.32 -0.96
C PRO A 245 -19.30 9.63 0.41
N GLY A 246 -19.18 10.39 1.49
CA GLY A 246 -19.14 9.83 2.84
C GLY A 246 -17.75 9.46 3.37
N ALA A 247 -16.68 9.99 2.77
CA ALA A 247 -15.34 9.94 3.34
C ALA A 247 -15.34 10.28 4.84
N ARG A 248 -14.54 9.53 5.62
CA ARG A 248 -14.31 9.80 7.03
C ARG A 248 -13.33 10.97 7.16
N LEU A 249 -13.83 12.12 7.60
CA LEU A 249 -12.98 13.29 7.86
C LEU A 249 -12.54 13.35 9.32
N ASP A 250 -13.37 12.82 10.22
CA ASP A 250 -13.11 12.77 11.65
C ASP A 250 -13.17 11.34 12.18
N ARG A 251 -12.33 11.02 13.17
CA ARG A 251 -12.19 9.68 13.75
C ARG A 251 -13.48 9.18 14.42
N ASP A 252 -14.28 10.09 14.96
CA ASP A 252 -15.57 9.81 15.59
C ASP A 252 -16.72 9.62 14.58
N GLN A 253 -16.48 9.90 13.29
CA GLN A 253 -17.46 9.69 12.24
C GLN A 253 -17.57 8.20 11.84
N SER A 254 -18.78 7.65 11.99
CA SER A 254 -19.11 6.33 11.44
C SER A 254 -19.33 6.43 9.93
N ILE A 255 -18.59 5.61 9.18
CA ILE A 255 -18.76 5.41 7.73
C ILE A 255 -19.85 4.39 7.40
N HIS A 256 -20.13 3.48 8.35
CA HIS A 256 -21.21 2.52 8.22
C HIS A 256 -22.48 3.13 8.80
N TYR A 257 -23.36 3.59 7.91
CA TYR A 257 -24.73 3.88 8.30
C TYR A 257 -25.44 2.54 8.50
N LYS A 258 -25.79 2.22 9.76
CA LYS A 258 -26.69 1.08 10.01
C LYS A 258 -27.95 1.28 9.18
N ALA A 259 -28.35 0.28 8.41
CA ALA A 259 -29.62 0.28 7.66
C ALA A 259 -30.82 0.65 8.58
N ASP A 260 -30.73 0.34 9.87
CA ASP A 260 -31.70 0.77 10.89
C ASP A 260 -31.88 2.29 11.02
N ARG A 261 -30.85 3.11 10.78
CA ARG A 261 -30.98 4.58 10.84
C ARG A 261 -31.70 5.17 9.61
N LEU A 262 -31.62 4.50 8.45
CA LEU A 262 -32.47 4.83 7.29
C LEU A 262 -33.92 4.36 7.51
N GLN A 263 -34.13 3.35 8.36
CA GLN A 263 -35.44 2.87 8.79
C GLN A 263 -36.01 3.57 10.03
N HIS A 264 -35.33 4.57 10.61
CA HIS A 264 -35.99 5.47 11.56
C HIS A 264 -36.99 6.33 10.78
N ARG A 265 -38.16 5.74 10.50
CA ARG A 265 -39.35 6.46 10.06
C ARG A 265 -39.47 7.66 10.99
N ARG A 266 -39.43 8.86 10.39
CA ARG A 266 -39.63 10.14 11.07
C ARG A 266 -40.68 9.95 12.15
N PRO A 267 -40.38 10.19 13.43
CA PRO A 267 -41.41 10.07 14.44
C PRO A 267 -42.51 11.06 14.07
N TRP A 268 -43.76 10.62 14.13
CA TRP A 268 -44.90 11.30 13.53
C TRP A 268 -45.02 12.78 13.95
N TRP A 269 -44.59 13.11 15.17
CA TRP A 269 -44.56 14.47 15.69
C TRP A 269 -43.63 15.41 14.89
N MET A 270 -42.47 14.92 14.41
CA MET A 270 -41.56 15.71 13.56
C MET A 270 -42.19 16.05 12.20
N ARG A 271 -43.02 15.14 11.66
CA ARG A 271 -43.74 15.36 10.40
C ARG A 271 -44.84 16.41 10.55
N SER A 272 -45.53 16.42 11.70
CA SER A 272 -46.58 17.41 11.99
C SER A 272 -46.02 18.79 12.33
N LEU A 273 -44.84 18.87 12.93
CA LEU A 273 -44.19 20.13 13.29
C LEU A 273 -43.42 20.78 12.12
N SER A 274 -43.10 20.03 11.06
CA SER A 274 -42.37 20.56 9.91
C SER A 274 -43.05 21.75 9.23
N PRO A 275 -44.37 21.72 8.91
CA PRO A 275 -45.05 22.89 8.33
C PRO A 275 -45.10 24.08 9.29
N VAL A 276 -45.26 23.81 10.59
CA VAL A 276 -45.39 24.85 11.64
C VAL A 276 -44.06 25.56 11.89
N LEU A 277 -42.96 24.82 11.79
CA LEU A 277 -41.61 25.31 12.06
C LEU A 277 -40.82 25.53 10.75
N PHE A 278 -41.49 25.78 9.63
CA PHE A 278 -40.84 26.09 8.33
C PHE A 278 -39.76 25.09 7.91
N SER A 279 -40.02 23.80 8.10
CA SER A 279 -39.08 22.69 7.84
C SER A 279 -37.76 22.76 8.63
N ALA A 280 -37.66 23.62 9.66
CA ALA A 280 -36.50 23.65 10.56
C ALA A 280 -36.22 22.29 11.25
N PRO A 281 -37.23 21.50 11.66
CA PRO A 281 -37.00 20.15 12.18
C PRO A 281 -36.41 19.20 11.14
N ASP A 282 -36.77 19.37 9.86
CA ASP A 282 -36.20 18.58 8.76
C ASP A 282 -34.73 18.96 8.50
N LEU A 283 -34.40 20.25 8.58
CA LEU A 283 -33.04 20.74 8.46
C LEU A 283 -32.18 20.23 9.61
N TYR A 284 -32.70 20.25 10.85
CA TYR A 284 -31.98 19.77 12.03
C TYR A 284 -31.77 18.26 12.01
N TYR A 285 -32.79 17.48 11.61
CA TYR A 285 -32.68 16.02 11.48
C TYR A 285 -31.72 15.62 10.36
N ARG A 286 -31.78 16.29 9.20
CA ARG A 286 -30.83 16.10 8.10
C ARG A 286 -29.42 16.49 8.50
N ASN A 287 -29.23 17.62 9.19
CA ASN A 287 -27.92 18.04 9.66
C ASN A 287 -27.37 17.07 10.70
N CYS A 288 -28.18 16.57 11.65
CA CYS A 288 -27.75 15.53 12.59
C CYS A 288 -27.41 14.19 11.91
N GLN A 289 -27.97 13.89 10.73
CA GLN A 289 -27.61 12.72 9.92
C GLN A 289 -26.42 12.98 8.97
N LEU A 290 -26.22 14.23 8.56
CA LEU A 290 -25.21 14.70 7.60
C LEU A 290 -24.08 15.50 8.27
N CYS A 291 -23.91 15.44 9.60
CA CYS A 291 -22.93 16.21 10.40
C CYS A 291 -21.44 15.96 10.05
N GLY A 292 -21.11 15.44 8.87
CA GLY A 292 -19.77 15.51 8.26
C GLY A 292 -19.67 16.48 7.07
N TRP A 293 -20.77 17.11 6.63
CA TRP A 293 -20.76 18.00 5.47
C TRP A 293 -21.39 19.36 5.83
N ILE A 294 -20.51 20.37 5.94
CA ILE A 294 -20.79 21.82 5.93
C ILE A 294 -21.13 22.45 7.30
N VAL A 295 -20.12 23.00 7.99
CA VAL A 295 -20.18 24.36 8.57
C VAL A 295 -18.80 25.03 8.51
N TRP A 296 -18.45 25.61 7.37
CA TRP A 296 -17.67 26.86 7.34
C TRP A 296 -18.44 27.85 6.49
N SER A 297 -19.36 28.56 7.11
CA SER A 297 -19.91 29.81 6.57
C SER A 297 -19.81 30.86 7.66
N THR A 298 -18.64 31.51 7.68
CA THR A 298 -18.45 32.95 7.94
C THR A 298 -19.56 33.63 8.75
N LYS A 299 -19.35 33.68 10.07
CA LYS A 299 -20.02 34.66 10.94
C LYS A 299 -19.38 36.04 10.70
N LEU A 300 -19.74 36.69 9.60
CA LEU A 300 -19.42 38.10 9.39
C LEU A 300 -20.21 38.92 10.42
N ARG A 301 -19.51 39.34 11.48
CA ARG A 301 -19.96 40.36 12.41
C ARG A 301 -20.06 41.69 11.67
N GLY A 302 -21.27 42.09 11.30
CA GLY A 302 -21.61 43.47 10.97
C GLY A 302 -22.38 44.09 12.14
N GLN A 303 -21.67 44.65 13.11
CA GLN A 303 -22.25 45.66 14.01
C GLN A 303 -22.48 46.92 13.18
N ILE A 304 -23.73 47.35 13.05
CA ILE A 304 -24.05 48.75 12.78
C ILE A 304 -24.87 49.23 13.97
N LEU A 305 -24.19 49.94 14.86
CA LEU A 305 -24.79 50.81 15.86
C LEU A 305 -24.53 52.26 15.43
N LEU A 306 -25.62 52.92 15.04
CA LEU A 306 -26.00 54.33 15.20
C LEU A 306 -24.98 55.45 14.96
N ALA A 307 -25.36 56.37 14.08
CA ALA A 307 -25.26 57.81 14.35
C ALA A 307 -26.30 58.60 13.51
N ARG A 308 -27.21 59.26 14.24
CA ARG A 308 -28.07 60.43 13.90
C ARG A 308 -28.82 60.47 12.57
#